data_AF-A0A7W9T4P1-F1
#
_entry.id   AF-A0A7W9T4P1-F1
#
_cell.length_a   1.000
_cell.length_b   1.000
_cell.length_c   1.000
_cell.angle_alpha   90.00
_cell.angle_beta   90.00
_cell.angle_gamma   90.00
#
_symmetry.space_group_name_H-M   'P 1'
#
loop_
_entity.id
_entity.type
_entity.pdbx_description
1 polymer ?
#
loop_
_entity_poly.entity_id
_entity_poly.type
_entity_poly.pdbx_seq_one_letter_code
_entity_poly.pdbx_strand_id
1 'polypeptide(L)'
;MKSTPLTSHKFLTIKEAAKEFERSEQTIRRLVKQYAATKYVRLEKTPKGNAYLISQAFLADQYRAAVVADSPVEPALVELQTAVKEDNSLEEVAQLRAALAERDQTIQQLQHRLLEQNDVLNALTSQMNSQRIGHIEELLLRQNEQLGELQKRLPEPSEAPQIEAIVEQPKKTFWQRMFGK
;
A
#
# COMPACT_ATOMS: atom_id res chain seq x y z
N MET A 1 -37.54 -40.95 9.00
CA MET A 1 -36.64 -40.06 8.23
C MET A 1 -37.41 -39.54 7.03
N LYS A 2 -37.88 -38.28 7.07
CA LYS A 2 -38.62 -37.66 5.97
C LYS A 2 -37.65 -36.77 5.19
N SER A 3 -37.35 -37.16 3.97
CA SER A 3 -36.57 -36.41 3.00
C SER A 3 -37.28 -35.11 2.64
N THR A 4 -36.65 -33.98 2.97
CA THR A 4 -37.04 -32.64 2.56
C THR A 4 -36.99 -32.50 1.03
N PRO A 5 -37.97 -31.84 0.39
CA PRO A 5 -37.90 -31.56 -1.03
C PRO A 5 -36.76 -30.57 -1.28
N LEU A 6 -35.83 -31.00 -2.14
CA LEU A 6 -34.74 -30.19 -2.67
C LEU A 6 -35.35 -28.94 -3.32
N THR A 7 -35.22 -27.78 -2.67
CA THR A 7 -35.40 -26.49 -3.35
C THR A 7 -34.40 -26.46 -4.50
N SER A 8 -34.91 -26.65 -5.72
CA SER A 8 -34.16 -26.51 -6.96
C SER A 8 -33.78 -25.04 -7.12
N HIS A 9 -32.73 -24.60 -6.43
CA HIS A 9 -32.15 -23.28 -6.60
C HIS A 9 -31.61 -23.20 -8.02
N LYS A 10 -32.40 -22.66 -8.94
CA LYS A 10 -31.99 -22.41 -10.32
C LYS A 10 -30.87 -21.38 -10.28
N PHE A 11 -29.72 -21.75 -10.82
CA PHE A 11 -28.57 -20.88 -10.96
C PHE A 11 -28.53 -20.35 -12.39
N LEU A 12 -28.37 -19.04 -12.53
CA LEU A 12 -28.32 -18.34 -13.80
C LEU A 12 -26.92 -17.81 -14.03
N THR A 13 -26.48 -17.81 -15.28
CA THR A 13 -25.26 -17.09 -15.66
C THR A 13 -25.49 -15.58 -15.52
N ILE A 14 -24.39 -14.82 -15.38
CA ILE A 14 -24.46 -13.34 -15.33
C ILE A 14 -25.30 -12.77 -16.48
N LYS A 15 -25.19 -13.36 -17.69
CA LYS A 15 -25.91 -12.91 -18.89
C LYS A 15 -27.40 -13.18 -18.83
N GLU A 16 -27.77 -14.39 -18.39
CA GLU A 16 -29.17 -14.77 -18.24
C GLU A 16 -29.83 -13.97 -17.12
N ALA A 17 -29.14 -13.80 -15.99
CA ALA A 17 -29.58 -12.96 -14.89
C ALA A 17 -29.78 -11.49 -15.32
N ALA A 18 -28.86 -10.94 -16.10
CA ALA A 18 -28.99 -9.58 -16.63
C ALA A 18 -30.25 -9.43 -17.51
N LYS A 19 -30.51 -10.42 -18.37
CA LYS A 19 -31.70 -10.44 -19.24
C LYS A 19 -33.00 -10.63 -18.47
N GLU A 20 -33.03 -11.51 -17.47
CA GLU A 20 -34.23 -11.86 -16.72
C GLU A 20 -34.67 -10.76 -15.74
N PHE A 21 -33.72 -10.02 -15.17
CA PHE A 21 -33.98 -8.95 -14.22
C PHE A 21 -33.88 -7.54 -14.82
N GLU A 22 -33.75 -7.44 -16.16
CA GLU A 22 -33.62 -6.18 -16.91
C GLU A 22 -32.51 -5.25 -16.36
N ARG A 23 -31.38 -5.83 -15.91
CA ARG A 23 -30.24 -5.09 -15.36
C ARG A 23 -28.98 -5.26 -16.20
N SER A 24 -28.05 -4.32 -16.03
CA SER A 24 -26.75 -4.41 -16.70
C SER A 24 -25.95 -5.62 -16.21
N GLU A 25 -25.19 -6.26 -17.10
CA GLU A 25 -24.27 -7.34 -16.72
C GLU A 25 -23.25 -6.88 -15.66
N GLN A 26 -22.85 -5.60 -15.69
CA GLN A 26 -21.91 -5.03 -14.73
C GLN A 26 -22.50 -4.99 -13.32
N THR A 27 -23.80 -4.66 -13.19
CA THR A 27 -24.52 -4.68 -11.91
C THR A 27 -24.55 -6.09 -11.34
N ILE A 28 -24.89 -7.09 -12.16
CA ILE A 28 -24.91 -8.49 -11.74
C ILE A 28 -23.49 -8.97 -11.38
N ARG A 29 -22.45 -8.60 -12.14
CA ARG A 29 -21.04 -8.91 -11.79
C ARG A 29 -20.63 -8.33 -10.45
N ARG A 30 -21.02 -7.08 -10.15
CA ARG A 30 -20.71 -6.43 -8.87
C ARG A 30 -21.37 -7.17 -7.72
N LEU A 31 -22.64 -7.57 -7.87
CA LEU A 31 -23.35 -8.38 -6.88
C LEU A 31 -22.68 -9.74 -6.69
N VAL A 32 -22.35 -10.43 -7.78
CA VAL A 32 -21.62 -11.70 -7.73
C VAL A 32 -20.30 -11.56 -6.99
N LYS A 33 -19.54 -10.48 -7.21
CA LYS A 33 -18.26 -10.23 -6.52
C LYS A 33 -18.45 -9.92 -5.04
N GLN A 34 -19.48 -9.14 -4.69
CA GLN A 34 -19.83 -8.81 -3.30
C GLN A 34 -20.26 -10.06 -2.51
N TYR A 35 -21.00 -10.96 -3.15
CA TYR A 35 -21.55 -12.17 -2.53
C TYR A 35 -20.81 -13.45 -2.93
N ALA A 36 -19.58 -13.33 -3.44
CA ALA A 36 -18.80 -14.46 -3.97
C ALA A 36 -18.53 -15.55 -2.93
N ALA A 37 -18.45 -15.18 -1.64
CA ALA A 37 -18.22 -16.11 -0.53
C ALA A 37 -19.51 -16.74 0.04
N THR A 38 -20.67 -16.45 -0.55
CA THR A 38 -21.95 -16.91 -0.03
C THR A 38 -22.48 -18.12 -0.78
N LYS A 39 -23.43 -18.84 -0.16
CA LYS A 39 -24.14 -19.99 -0.76
C LYS A 39 -24.93 -19.67 -2.04
N TYR A 40 -25.06 -18.39 -2.41
CA TYR A 40 -25.86 -17.91 -3.53
C TYR A 40 -25.06 -17.76 -4.83
N VAL A 41 -23.72 -17.81 -4.77
CA VAL A 41 -22.83 -17.70 -5.92
C VAL A 41 -22.04 -19.00 -6.09
N ARG A 42 -22.00 -19.52 -7.32
CA ARG A 42 -21.23 -20.72 -7.67
C ARG A 42 -20.27 -20.43 -8.82
N LEU A 43 -19.14 -21.11 -8.78
CA LEU A 43 -18.14 -21.10 -9.85
C LEU A 43 -18.29 -22.39 -10.65
N GLU A 44 -18.51 -22.27 -11.95
CA GLU A 44 -18.52 -23.40 -12.87
C GLU A 44 -17.34 -23.29 -13.83
N LYS A 45 -16.60 -24.39 -14.02
CA LYS A 45 -15.50 -24.44 -14.98
C LYS A 45 -16.06 -24.63 -16.38
N THR A 46 -15.98 -23.59 -17.20
CA THR A 46 -16.33 -23.67 -18.63
C THR A 46 -15.06 -23.79 -19.48
N PRO A 47 -15.13 -24.30 -20.72
CA PRO A 47 -13.97 -24.39 -21.62
C PRO A 47 -13.30 -23.04 -21.93
N LYS A 48 -13.94 -21.91 -21.62
CA LYS A 48 -13.42 -20.54 -21.78
C LYS A 48 -12.97 -19.88 -20.47
N GLY A 49 -12.95 -20.64 -19.36
CA GLY A 49 -12.57 -20.15 -18.02
C GLY A 49 -13.66 -20.36 -16.96
N ASN A 50 -13.45 -19.81 -15.76
CA ASN A 50 -14.43 -19.89 -14.68
C ASN A 50 -15.62 -18.96 -14.96
N ALA A 51 -16.83 -19.51 -15.05
CA ALA A 51 -18.07 -18.76 -15.13
C ALA A 51 -18.70 -18.63 -13.76
N TYR A 52 -19.20 -17.44 -13.43
CA TYR A 52 -19.95 -17.22 -12.20
C TYR A 52 -21.44 -17.41 -12.47
N LEU A 53 -22.04 -18.18 -11.59
CA LEU A 53 -23.47 -18.45 -11.54
C LEU A 53 -24.04 -17.84 -10.27
N ILE A 54 -25.22 -17.26 -10.36
CA ILE A 54 -25.93 -16.64 -9.24
C ILE A 54 -27.32 -17.25 -9.11
N SER A 55 -27.76 -17.51 -7.88
CA SER A 55 -29.08 -18.11 -7.66
C SER A 55 -30.19 -17.13 -7.99
N GLN A 56 -31.18 -17.59 -8.76
CA GLN A 56 -32.35 -16.80 -9.14
C GLN A 56 -33.14 -16.31 -7.93
N ALA A 57 -33.30 -17.14 -6.88
CA ALA A 57 -34.02 -16.77 -5.67
C ALA A 57 -33.37 -15.56 -4.95
N PHE A 58 -32.03 -15.54 -4.88
CA PHE A 58 -31.30 -14.41 -4.28
C PHE A 58 -31.47 -13.11 -5.09
N LEU A 59 -31.46 -13.20 -6.42
CA LEU A 59 -31.73 -12.04 -7.27
C LEU A 59 -33.19 -11.58 -7.13
N ALA A 60 -34.12 -12.53 -7.08
CA ALA A 60 -35.53 -12.23 -6.84
C ALA A 60 -35.72 -11.53 -5.51
N ASP A 61 -35.10 -11.97 -4.42
CA ASP A 61 -35.23 -11.29 -3.12
C ASP A 61 -34.61 -9.88 -3.15
N GLN A 62 -33.42 -9.72 -3.74
CA GLN A 62 -32.77 -8.42 -3.84
C GLN A 62 -33.56 -7.42 -4.68
N TYR A 63 -34.12 -7.87 -5.80
CA TYR A 63 -34.90 -6.99 -6.68
C TYR A 63 -36.38 -6.91 -6.30
N ARG A 64 -36.94 -7.87 -5.55
CA ARG A 64 -38.28 -7.77 -4.96
C ARG A 64 -38.35 -6.66 -3.91
N ALA A 65 -37.29 -6.49 -3.12
CA ALA A 65 -37.16 -5.34 -2.23
C ALA A 65 -37.19 -3.99 -2.98
N ALA A 66 -36.77 -3.97 -4.26
CA ALA A 66 -36.83 -2.78 -5.10
C ALA A 66 -38.19 -2.57 -5.80
N VAL A 67 -38.98 -3.64 -6.04
CA VAL A 67 -40.29 -3.55 -6.73
C VAL A 67 -41.46 -3.24 -5.78
N VAL A 68 -41.31 -3.49 -4.47
CA VAL A 68 -42.34 -3.06 -3.49
C VAL A 68 -42.40 -1.51 -3.35
N ALA A 69 -41.44 -0.78 -3.91
CA ALA A 69 -41.52 0.67 -4.05
C ALA A 69 -42.55 1.15 -5.10
N ASP A 70 -43.11 0.25 -5.93
CA ASP A 70 -43.94 0.60 -7.10
C ASP A 70 -45.30 -0.14 -7.16
N SER A 71 -45.81 -0.66 -6.02
CA SER A 71 -47.17 -1.23 -5.96
C SER A 71 -48.05 -0.52 -4.93
N PRO A 72 -49.31 -0.16 -5.27
CA PRO A 72 -50.12 0.77 -4.50
C PRO A 72 -50.78 0.05 -3.32
N VAL A 73 -50.14 0.11 -2.16
CA VAL A 73 -50.76 -0.27 -0.88
C VAL A 73 -50.69 0.95 0.04
N GLU A 74 -51.85 1.54 0.26
CA GLU A 74 -52.22 2.61 1.21
C GLU A 74 -51.14 3.67 1.56
N PRO A 75 -51.30 4.93 1.08
CA PRO A 75 -50.25 5.96 1.15
C PRO A 75 -49.86 6.36 2.58
N ALA A 76 -50.74 6.20 3.57
CA ALA A 76 -50.51 6.70 4.94
C ALA A 76 -49.51 5.87 5.76
N LEU A 77 -49.38 4.56 5.51
CA LEU A 77 -48.45 3.71 6.27
C LEU A 77 -47.05 3.67 5.64
N VAL A 78 -46.95 3.88 4.32
CA VAL A 78 -45.68 3.99 3.61
C VAL A 78 -45.00 5.32 3.95
N GLU A 79 -45.74 6.43 4.00
CA GLU A 79 -45.21 7.77 4.26
C GLU A 79 -44.63 7.91 5.69
N LEU A 80 -45.26 7.29 6.69
CA LEU A 80 -44.71 7.23 8.06
C LEU A 80 -43.49 6.30 8.17
N GLN A 81 -43.45 5.20 7.42
CA GLN A 81 -42.30 4.30 7.42
C GLN A 81 -41.12 4.82 6.61
N THR A 82 -41.35 5.59 5.54
CA THR A 82 -40.29 6.28 4.79
C THR A 82 -39.79 7.48 5.58
N ALA A 83 -40.66 8.28 6.20
CA ALA A 83 -40.24 9.40 7.06
C ALA A 83 -39.36 8.91 8.22
N VAL A 84 -39.78 7.86 8.94
CA VAL A 84 -38.98 7.30 10.04
C VAL A 84 -37.66 6.66 9.55
N LYS A 85 -37.62 6.07 8.35
CA LYS A 85 -36.37 5.54 7.77
C LYS A 85 -35.44 6.66 7.27
N GLU A 86 -36.00 7.71 6.69
CA GLU A 86 -35.28 8.89 6.24
C GLU A 86 -34.69 9.62 7.43
N ASP A 87 -35.46 9.85 8.50
CA ASP A 87 -34.98 10.48 9.74
C ASP A 87 -33.85 9.65 10.40
N ASN A 88 -34.02 8.33 10.51
CA ASN A 88 -32.96 7.45 11.02
C ASN A 88 -31.71 7.47 10.11
N SER A 89 -31.88 7.54 8.79
CA SER A 89 -30.76 7.62 7.86
C SER A 89 -30.03 8.97 7.91
N LEU A 90 -30.75 10.07 8.17
CA LEU A 90 -30.18 11.40 8.33
C LEU A 90 -29.39 11.50 9.64
N GLU A 91 -29.90 10.92 10.73
CA GLU A 91 -29.17 10.82 11.99
C GLU A 91 -27.91 9.96 11.86
N GLU A 92 -27.99 8.81 11.19
CA GLU A 92 -26.81 7.95 10.93
C GLU A 92 -25.78 8.69 10.07
N VAL A 93 -26.21 9.39 9.03
CA VAL A 93 -25.31 10.21 8.19
C VAL A 93 -24.67 11.34 9.00
N ALA A 94 -25.42 11.99 9.90
CA ALA A 94 -24.88 13.02 10.79
C ALA A 94 -23.83 12.46 11.76
N GLN A 95 -24.09 11.28 12.35
CA GLN A 95 -23.14 10.59 13.21
C GLN A 95 -21.88 10.17 12.44
N LEU A 96 -22.03 9.62 11.23
CA LEU A 96 -20.92 9.25 10.37
C LEU A 96 -20.08 10.48 9.96
N ARG A 97 -20.72 11.62 9.67
CA ARG A 97 -20.02 12.89 9.39
C ARG A 97 -19.26 13.40 10.60
N ALA A 98 -19.85 13.32 11.80
CA ALA A 98 -19.16 13.69 13.03
C ALA A 98 -17.95 12.78 13.29
N ALA A 99 -18.10 11.47 13.12
CA ALA A 99 -17.01 10.50 13.27
C ALA A 99 -15.91 10.68 12.21
N LEU A 100 -16.26 11.11 10.99
CA LEU A 100 -15.30 11.47 9.95
C LEU A 100 -14.54 12.74 10.33
N ALA A 101 -15.23 13.78 10.81
CA ALA A 101 -14.60 15.03 11.23
C ALA A 101 -13.63 14.81 12.40
N GLU A 102 -13.99 13.98 13.38
CA GLU A 102 -13.11 13.58 14.48
C GLU A 102 -11.87 12.84 13.95
N ARG A 103 -12.06 11.88 13.02
CA ARG A 103 -10.95 11.19 12.36
C ARG A 103 -10.05 12.16 11.61
N ASP A 104 -10.60 13.10 10.85
CA ASP A 104 -9.82 14.11 10.12
C ASP A 104 -8.99 14.97 11.07
N GLN A 105 -9.56 15.35 12.22
CA GLN A 105 -8.83 16.07 13.26
C GLN A 105 -7.67 15.24 13.82
N THR A 106 -7.88 13.95 14.10
CA THR A 106 -6.80 13.07 14.56
C THR A 106 -5.71 12.90 13.50
N ILE A 107 -6.08 12.81 12.22
CA ILE A 107 -5.13 12.74 11.09
C ILE A 107 -4.29 14.01 11.04
N GLN A 108 -4.89 15.19 11.15
CA GLN A 108 -4.16 16.46 11.16
C GLN A 108 -3.18 16.55 12.32
N GLN A 109 -3.57 16.13 13.52
CA GLN A 109 -2.70 16.10 14.70
C GLN A 109 -1.51 15.14 14.51
N LEU A 110 -1.76 13.95 13.95
CA LEU A 110 -0.71 12.98 13.67
C LEU A 110 0.25 13.48 12.59
N GLN A 111 -0.27 14.13 11.54
CA GLN A 111 0.55 14.76 10.50
C GLN A 111 1.44 15.86 11.08
N HIS A 112 0.90 16.74 11.92
CA HIS A 112 1.67 17.77 12.60
C HIS A 112 2.81 17.17 13.42
N ARG A 113 2.51 16.14 14.23
CA ARG A 113 3.52 15.44 15.03
C ARG A 113 4.60 14.77 14.18
N LEU A 114 4.24 14.20 13.03
CA LEU A 114 5.20 13.59 12.11
C LEU A 114 6.13 14.63 11.48
N LEU A 115 5.61 15.81 11.14
CA LEU A 115 6.42 16.92 10.63
C LEU A 115 7.42 17.38 11.70
N GLU A 116 6.97 17.62 12.93
CA GLU A 116 7.84 17.99 14.05
C GLU A 116 8.94 16.94 14.30
N GLN A 117 8.57 15.65 14.26
CA GLN A 117 9.55 14.57 14.40
C GLN A 117 10.56 14.54 13.25
N ASN A 118 10.11 14.79 12.02
CA ASN A 118 11.00 14.87 10.87
C ASN A 118 11.98 16.04 11.02
N ASP A 119 11.51 17.20 11.46
CA ASP A 119 12.36 18.36 11.69
C ASP A 119 13.42 18.09 12.78
N VAL A 120 13.04 17.45 13.88
CA VAL A 120 13.97 17.04 14.93
C VAL A 120 15.01 16.04 14.41
N LEU A 121 14.60 15.05 13.62
CA LEU A 121 15.52 14.08 13.02
C LEU A 121 16.46 14.74 12.01
N ASN A 122 15.97 15.68 11.19
CA ASN A 122 16.80 16.42 10.25
C ASN A 122 17.81 17.30 10.99
N ALA A 123 17.39 17.98 12.05
CA ALA A 123 18.27 18.78 12.90
C ALA A 123 19.35 17.90 13.57
N LEU A 124 18.96 16.76 14.14
CA LEU A 124 19.89 15.81 14.77
C LEU A 124 20.90 15.24 13.74
N THR A 125 20.42 14.90 12.55
CA THR A 125 21.26 14.37 11.46
C THR A 125 22.25 15.43 10.99
N SER A 126 21.80 16.66 10.81
CA SER A 126 22.65 17.80 10.44
C SER A 126 23.71 18.07 11.51
N GLN A 127 23.32 18.06 12.79
CA GLN A 127 24.25 18.24 13.92
C GLN A 127 25.29 17.12 14.01
N MET A 128 24.87 15.87 13.84
CA MET A 128 25.78 14.72 13.88
C MET A 128 26.77 14.76 12.71
N ASN A 129 26.29 15.14 11.52
CA ASN A 129 27.14 15.30 10.35
C ASN A 129 28.13 16.45 10.52
N SER A 130 27.71 17.61 11.02
CA SER A 130 28.61 18.75 11.24
C SER A 130 29.69 18.42 12.29
N GLN A 131 29.33 17.73 13.38
CA GLN A 131 30.30 17.27 14.36
C GLN A 131 31.29 16.25 13.79
N ARG A 132 30.80 15.28 12.99
CA ARG A 132 31.66 14.30 12.32
C ARG A 132 32.61 14.95 11.34
N ILE A 133 32.11 15.87 10.52
CA ILE A 133 32.91 16.60 9.54
C ILE A 133 33.99 17.41 10.26
N GLY A 134 33.63 18.19 11.28
CA GLY A 134 34.60 18.96 12.07
C GLY A 134 35.67 18.06 12.71
N HIS A 135 35.28 16.91 13.26
CA HIS A 135 36.24 15.96 13.81
C HIS A 135 37.18 15.36 12.74
N ILE A 136 36.66 15.04 11.55
CA ILE A 136 37.47 14.56 10.43
C ILE A 136 38.45 15.65 9.99
N GLU A 137 38.01 16.90 9.88
CA GLU A 137 38.87 18.03 9.53
C GLU A 137 40.00 18.22 10.54
N GLU A 138 39.72 18.14 11.85
CA GLU A 138 40.74 18.18 12.89
C GLU A 138 41.77 17.05 12.75
N LEU A 139 41.31 15.81 12.49
CA LEU A 139 42.20 14.68 12.28
C LEU A 139 43.06 14.85 11.03
N LEU A 140 42.48 15.36 9.94
CA LEU A 140 43.21 15.63 8.69
C LEU A 140 44.26 16.73 8.88
N LEU A 141 43.94 17.79 9.61
CA LEU A 141 44.91 18.85 9.94
C LEU A 141 46.07 18.28 10.76
N ARG A 142 45.79 17.50 11.81
CA ARG A 142 46.84 16.84 12.61
C ARG A 142 47.69 15.88 11.79
N GLN A 143 47.08 15.07 10.92
CA GLN A 143 47.83 14.18 10.04
C GLN A 143 48.70 14.97 9.05
N ASN A 144 48.19 16.07 8.52
CA ASN A 144 48.95 16.91 7.58
C ASN A 144 50.15 17.59 8.29
N GLU A 145 49.97 18.07 9.51
CA GLU A 145 51.06 18.57 10.35
C GLU A 145 52.13 17.50 10.60
N GLN A 146 51.72 16.28 10.98
CA GLN A 146 52.63 15.15 11.16
C GLN A 146 53.39 14.79 9.88
N LEU A 147 52.69 14.76 8.73
CA LEU A 147 53.33 14.52 7.43
C LEU A 147 54.32 15.64 7.08
N GLY A 148 54.00 16.90 7.37
CA GLY A 148 54.90 18.02 7.19
C GLY A 148 56.14 17.94 8.08
N GLU A 149 55.99 17.51 9.33
CA GLU A 149 57.14 17.24 10.21
C GLU A 149 58.01 16.08 9.69
N LEU A 150 57.39 15.00 9.22
CA LEU A 150 58.12 13.88 8.62
C LEU A 150 58.84 14.30 7.35
N GLN A 151 58.23 15.14 6.51
CA GLN A 151 58.86 15.69 5.31
C GLN A 151 60.05 16.58 5.64
N LYS A 152 59.99 17.39 6.71
CA LYS A 152 61.13 18.19 7.20
C LYS A 152 62.27 17.32 7.75
N ARG A 153 61.93 16.15 8.30
CA ARG A 153 62.92 15.17 8.79
C ARG A 153 63.47 14.29 7.67
N LEU A 154 62.81 14.23 6.53
CA LEU A 154 63.40 13.64 5.33
C LEU A 154 64.57 14.54 4.93
N PRO A 155 65.79 13.97 4.78
CA PRO A 155 66.86 14.72 4.13
C PRO A 155 66.38 15.14 2.75
N GLU A 156 66.74 16.36 2.33
CA GLU A 156 66.57 16.72 0.91
C GLU A 156 67.21 15.62 0.06
N PRO A 157 66.66 15.30 -1.13
CA PRO A 157 67.33 14.44 -2.09
C PRO A 157 68.57 15.17 -2.65
N SER A 158 69.53 15.44 -1.78
CA SER A 158 70.89 15.81 -2.12
C SER A 158 71.52 14.53 -2.66
N GLU A 159 71.62 14.51 -3.98
CA GLU A 159 72.51 13.64 -4.74
C GLU A 159 72.17 12.14 -4.67
N ALA A 160 71.04 11.74 -5.24
CA ALA A 160 71.01 10.43 -5.90
C ALA A 160 71.89 10.55 -7.16
N PRO A 161 73.08 9.90 -7.25
CA PRO A 161 73.83 9.88 -8.49
C PRO A 161 72.94 9.23 -9.54
N GLN A 162 73.02 9.74 -10.77
CA GLN A 162 72.43 9.14 -11.95
C GLN A 162 73.00 7.72 -12.10
N ILE A 163 72.37 6.73 -11.47
CA ILE A 163 72.68 5.33 -11.73
C ILE A 163 71.93 4.96 -13.00
N GLU A 164 72.69 5.05 -14.08
CA GLU A 164 72.50 4.46 -15.38
C GLU A 164 71.57 3.23 -15.40
N ALA A 165 70.68 3.23 -16.38
CA ALA A 165 69.94 2.12 -16.96
C ALA A 165 70.46 0.71 -16.60
N ILE A 166 69.89 0.10 -15.56
CA ILE A 166 69.92 -1.35 -15.37
C ILE A 166 68.47 -1.84 -15.40
N VAL A 167 68.11 -2.46 -16.52
CA VAL A 167 66.92 -3.27 -16.81
C VAL A 167 66.21 -3.74 -15.53
N GLU A 168 65.19 -2.99 -15.10
CA GLU A 168 64.38 -3.34 -13.94
C GLU A 168 63.44 -4.49 -14.29
N GLN A 169 63.75 -5.70 -13.82
CA GLN A 169 62.74 -6.73 -13.69
C GLN A 169 61.67 -6.28 -12.68
N PRO A 170 60.37 -6.48 -12.96
CA PRO A 170 59.30 -6.02 -12.08
C PRO A 170 59.34 -6.81 -10.77
N LYS A 171 59.88 -6.20 -9.71
CA LYS A 171 59.79 -6.75 -8.36
C LYS A 171 58.31 -6.74 -7.96
N LYS A 172 57.73 -7.94 -7.82
CA LYS A 172 56.34 -8.14 -7.36
C LYS A 172 56.10 -7.30 -6.11
N THR A 173 55.07 -6.45 -6.17
CA THR A 173 54.72 -5.55 -5.09
C THR A 173 54.33 -6.33 -3.83
N PHE A 174 54.47 -5.72 -2.66
CA PHE A 174 54.07 -6.32 -1.37
C PHE A 174 52.63 -6.85 -1.41
N TRP A 175 51.72 -6.14 -2.07
CA TRP A 175 50.33 -6.56 -2.29
C TRP A 175 50.20 -7.79 -3.19
N GLN A 176 51.01 -7.90 -4.25
CA GLN A 176 51.10 -9.12 -5.08
C GLN A 176 51.66 -10.33 -4.32
N ARG A 177 52.49 -10.12 -3.29
CA ARG A 177 52.93 -11.21 -2.40
C ARG A 177 51.86 -11.64 -1.40
N MET A 178 51.04 -10.70 -0.93
CA MET A 178 50.04 -10.98 0.11
C MET A 178 48.72 -11.52 -0.45
N PHE A 179 48.34 -11.16 -1.68
CA PHE A 179 47.02 -11.48 -2.25
C PHE A 179 47.08 -12.05 -3.68
N GLY A 180 48.20 -12.69 -4.03
CA GLY A 180 48.54 -13.07 -5.40
C GLY A 180 47.42 -13.71 -6.22
N LYS A 181 47.32 -13.24 -7.47
CA LYS A 181 47.30 -14.09 -8.66
C LYS A 181 48.50 -13.72 -9.52
#